data_AF-A0A2M7UQA0-F1
#
_entry.id   AF-A0A2M7UQA0-F1
#
_cell.length_a   1.000
_cell.length_b   1.000
_cell.length_c   1.000
_cell.angle_alpha   90.00
_cell.angle_beta   90.00
_cell.angle_gamma   90.00
#
_symmetry.space_group_name_H-M   'P 1'
#
loop_
_entity.id
_entity.type
_entity.pdbx_description
1 polymer ?
#
loop_
_entity_poly.entity_id
_entity_poly.type
_entity_poly.pdbx_seq_one_letter_code
_entity_poly.pdbx_strand_id
1 'polypeptide(L)'
;MRFNYLDDFLKDLKSLKKKIPSLEDDLKNFEKFIPGVDFGQNKRFVVLTEDTQKQIKIIKTRLMVRSLKGSDKTRLIFSFCVHEDCVDFIELYLKNQKSREDESRIEEYLKFKK
;
A
#
# COMPACT_ATOMS: atom_id res chain seq x y z
N MET A 1 -10.53 -10.99 5.02
CA MET A 1 -9.34 -10.40 4.39
C MET A 1 -8.12 -10.52 5.27
N ARG A 2 -7.04 -11.13 4.73
CA ARG A 2 -5.72 -11.23 5.36
C ARG A 2 -4.82 -10.07 4.91
N PHE A 3 -4.05 -9.49 5.83
CA PHE A 3 -3.08 -8.45 5.53
C PHE A 3 -1.66 -8.96 5.73
N ASN A 4 -0.83 -8.87 4.69
CA ASN A 4 0.57 -9.31 4.74
C ASN A 4 1.49 -8.14 4.48
N TYR A 5 2.61 -8.15 5.19
CA TYR A 5 3.63 -7.12 5.11
C TYR A 5 4.85 -7.78 4.49
N LEU A 6 5.20 -7.42 3.26
CA LEU A 6 6.40 -7.98 2.64
C LEU A 6 7.65 -7.53 3.41
N ASP A 7 8.70 -8.33 3.41
CA ASP A 7 9.94 -8.04 4.18
C ASP A 7 10.49 -6.65 3.87
N ASP A 8 10.40 -6.31 2.60
CA ASP A 8 10.89 -5.09 2.02
C ASP A 8 10.00 -3.90 2.47
N PHE A 9 8.68 -4.10 2.59
CA PHE A 9 7.76 -3.14 3.20
C PHE A 9 8.03 -2.96 4.70
N LEU A 10 8.38 -4.03 5.42
CA LEU A 10 8.73 -3.93 6.84
C LEU A 10 9.98 -3.07 7.06
N LYS A 11 10.95 -3.11 6.14
CA LYS A 11 12.12 -2.21 6.16
C LYS A 11 11.70 -0.75 5.99
N ASP A 12 10.81 -0.47 5.04
CA ASP A 12 10.26 0.86 4.80
C ASP A 12 9.51 1.38 6.05
N LEU A 13 8.62 0.57 6.60
CA LEU A 13 7.85 0.86 7.81
C LEU A 13 8.77 1.16 8.99
N LYS A 14 9.79 0.34 9.23
CA LYS A 14 10.77 0.53 10.30
C LYS A 14 11.54 1.84 10.15
N SER A 15 11.92 2.19 8.92
CA SER A 15 12.62 3.46 8.63
C SER A 15 11.72 4.67 8.87
N LEU A 16 10.46 4.60 8.43
CA LEU A 16 9.51 5.71 8.49
C LEU A 16 8.91 5.90 9.89
N LYS A 17 8.72 4.83 10.67
CA LYS A 17 8.21 4.90 12.05
C LYS A 17 9.03 5.84 12.93
N LYS A 18 10.34 5.95 12.70
CA LYS A 18 11.23 6.89 13.41
C LYS A 18 10.81 8.36 13.22
N LYS A 19 10.23 8.69 12.07
CA LYS A 19 9.77 10.04 11.69
C LYS A 19 8.27 10.22 11.89
N ILE A 20 7.51 9.12 11.86
CA ILE A 20 6.05 9.09 11.86
C ILE A 20 5.60 8.10 12.95
N PRO A 21 5.56 8.52 14.23
CA PRO A 21 5.25 7.59 15.32
C PRO A 21 3.87 6.92 15.22
N SER A 22 2.89 7.58 14.59
CA SER A 22 1.51 7.04 14.44
C SER A 22 1.35 6.04 13.29
N LEU A 23 2.40 5.83 12.48
CA LEU A 23 2.30 5.15 11.19
C LEU A 23 1.71 3.73 11.27
N GLU A 24 2.11 2.96 12.28
CA GLU A 24 1.59 1.59 12.46
C GLU A 24 0.10 1.59 12.79
N ASP A 25 -0.35 2.48 13.66
CA ASP A 25 -1.78 2.58 14.00
C ASP A 25 -2.59 3.16 12.84
N ASP A 26 -1.99 4.06 12.05
CA ASP A 26 -2.58 4.58 10.82
C ASP A 26 -2.76 3.46 9.77
N LEU A 27 -1.78 2.56 9.64
CA LEU A 27 -1.91 1.36 8.81
C LEU A 27 -2.99 0.42 9.31
N LYS A 28 -3.07 0.13 10.63
CA LYS A 28 -4.16 -0.69 11.19
C LYS A 28 -5.55 -0.09 10.93
N ASN A 29 -5.67 1.23 10.94
CA ASN A 29 -6.93 1.89 10.59
C ASN A 29 -7.22 1.77 9.08
N PHE A 30 -6.18 1.85 8.25
CA PHE A 30 -6.30 1.63 6.81
C PHE A 30 -6.74 0.20 6.47
N GLU A 31 -6.20 -0.82 7.15
CA GLU A 31 -6.63 -2.22 7.01
C GLU A 31 -8.13 -2.40 7.26
N LYS A 32 -8.68 -1.74 8.30
CA LYS A 32 -10.12 -1.78 8.60
C LYS A 32 -10.98 -1.12 7.52
N PHE A 33 -10.41 -0.14 6.82
CA PHE A 33 -11.12 0.63 5.79
C PHE A 33 -11.17 -0.11 4.45
N ILE A 34 -10.08 -0.78 4.06
CA ILE A 34 -9.88 -1.36 2.72
C ILE A 34 -10.99 -2.28 2.22
N PRO A 35 -11.54 -3.23 3.01
CA PRO A 35 -12.54 -4.18 2.51
C PRO A 35 -13.81 -3.54 1.93
N GLY A 36 -14.14 -2.31 2.32
CA GLY A 36 -15.33 -1.58 1.83
C GLY A 36 -15.05 -0.59 0.70
N VAL A 37 -13.84 -0.57 0.14
CA VAL A 37 -13.44 0.46 -0.84
C VAL A 37 -13.72 0.01 -2.27
N ASP A 38 -14.46 0.84 -3.00
CA ASP A 38 -14.46 0.81 -4.46
C ASP A 38 -13.27 1.63 -5.00
N PHE A 39 -12.22 0.92 -5.43
CA PHE A 39 -11.00 1.54 -5.96
C PHE A 39 -11.20 2.27 -7.29
N GLY A 40 -12.24 1.96 -8.05
CA GLY A 40 -12.52 2.60 -9.35
C GLY A 40 -13.17 3.98 -9.21
N GLN A 41 -13.94 4.19 -8.15
CA GLN A 41 -14.67 5.45 -7.91
C GLN A 41 -13.95 6.40 -6.95
N ASN A 42 -12.98 5.90 -6.19
CA ASN A 42 -12.30 6.69 -5.16
C ASN A 42 -11.02 7.34 -5.70
N LYS A 43 -11.07 8.66 -5.93
CA LYS A 43 -9.95 9.49 -6.44
C LYS A 43 -8.67 9.45 -5.60
N ARG A 44 -8.71 8.90 -4.37
CA ARG A 44 -7.51 8.70 -3.53
C ARG A 44 -6.69 7.48 -3.93
N PHE A 45 -7.28 6.57 -4.70
CA PHE A 45 -6.65 5.35 -5.16
C PHE A 45 -6.35 5.47 -6.65
N VAL A 46 -5.18 4.97 -7.03
CA VAL A 46 -4.75 4.85 -8.41
C VAL A 46 -4.42 3.39 -8.63
N VAL A 47 -5.14 2.74 -9.54
CA VAL A 47 -4.79 1.39 -9.99
C VAL A 47 -3.58 1.53 -10.91
N LEU A 48 -2.43 1.03 -10.48
CA LEU A 48 -1.19 1.06 -11.25
C LEU A 48 -1.16 -0.06 -12.29
N THR A 49 -1.68 -1.23 -11.91
CA THR A 49 -1.72 -2.43 -12.76
C THR A 49 -2.87 -3.31 -12.30
N GLU A 50 -3.52 -3.99 -13.24
CA GLU A 50 -4.57 -4.96 -12.98
C GLU A 50 -4.26 -6.23 -13.78
N ASP A 51 -4.08 -7.34 -13.07
CA ASP A 51 -3.99 -8.67 -13.65
C ASP A 51 -5.35 -9.35 -13.46
N THR A 52 -6.16 -9.35 -14.53
CA THR A 52 -7.51 -9.91 -14.51
C THR A 52 -7.51 -11.43 -14.47
N GLN A 53 -6.44 -12.09 -14.92
CA GLN A 53 -6.34 -13.55 -14.86
C GLN A 53 -6.09 -14.00 -13.42
N LYS A 54 -5.16 -13.33 -12.72
CA LYS A 54 -4.85 -13.61 -11.31
C LYS A 54 -5.80 -12.93 -10.32
N GLN A 55 -6.68 -12.05 -10.79
CA GLN A 55 -7.60 -11.26 -9.96
C GLN A 55 -6.85 -10.38 -8.94
N ILE A 56 -5.79 -9.72 -9.40
CA ILE A 56 -4.90 -8.88 -8.60
C ILE A 56 -4.95 -7.44 -9.11
N LYS A 57 -5.15 -6.49 -8.19
CA LYS A 57 -4.97 -5.05 -8.47
C LYS A 57 -3.79 -4.52 -7.68
N ILE A 58 -2.84 -3.86 -8.35
CA ILE A 58 -1.80 -3.09 -7.68
C ILE A 58 -2.28 -1.66 -7.54
N ILE A 59 -2.34 -1.18 -6.32
CA ILE A 59 -3.00 0.07 -5.98
C ILE A 59 -2.03 0.97 -5.24
N LYS A 60 -1.99 2.23 -5.68
CA LYS A 60 -1.26 3.32 -5.03
C LYS A 60 -2.25 4.27 -4.37
N THR A 61 -1.97 4.65 -3.12
CA THR A 61 -2.78 5.64 -2.42
C THR A 61 -1.95 6.59 -1.57
N ARG A 62 -2.59 7.69 -1.15
CA ARG A 62 -2.06 8.62 -0.16
C ARG A 62 -2.53 8.17 1.22
N LEU A 63 -1.61 7.69 2.05
CA LEU A 63 -1.93 7.33 3.42
C LEU A 63 -1.92 8.61 4.28
N MET A 64 -3.08 8.97 4.85
CA MET A 64 -3.16 10.05 5.81
C MET A 64 -2.62 9.57 7.15
N VAL A 65 -1.54 10.19 7.63
CA VAL A 65 -0.92 9.83 8.91
C VAL A 65 -1.11 10.95 9.93
N ARG A 66 -1.54 10.58 11.15
CA ARG A 66 -1.95 11.54 12.19
C ARG A 66 -0.78 12.38 12.69
N SER A 67 0.40 11.79 12.88
CA SER A 67 1.58 12.49 13.42
C SER A 67 2.13 13.57 12.48
N LEU A 68 1.77 13.54 11.19
CA LEU A 68 2.08 14.61 10.25
C LEU A 68 0.91 15.58 10.07
N LYS A 69 0.07 15.76 11.10
CA LYS A 69 -1.13 16.60 11.08
C LYS A 69 -2.07 16.25 9.90
N GLY A 70 -2.18 14.95 9.57
CA GLY A 70 -3.00 14.47 8.46
C GLY A 70 -2.42 14.76 7.07
N SER A 71 -1.12 15.05 6.94
CA SER A 71 -0.52 15.30 5.62
C SER A 71 -0.68 14.10 4.69
N ASP A 72 -0.95 14.37 3.42
CA ASP A 72 -1.08 13.35 2.37
C ASP A 72 0.26 13.02 1.71
N LYS A 73 1.38 13.17 2.43
CA LYS A 73 2.73 13.01 1.89
C LYS A 73 3.19 11.56 1.83
N THR A 74 2.57 10.67 2.60
CA THR A 74 2.89 9.24 2.63
C THR A 74 2.23 8.53 1.44
N ARG A 75 2.99 7.72 0.71
CA ARG A 75 2.53 6.89 -0.41
C ARG A 75 2.61 5.45 0.03
N LEU A 76 1.49 4.74 -0.18
CA LEU A 76 1.34 3.33 0.12
C LEU A 76 1.01 2.60 -1.17
N ILE A 77 1.77 1.54 -1.47
CA ILE A 77 1.51 0.62 -2.57
C ILE A 77 1.19 -0.74 -1.98
N PHE A 78 0.09 -1.32 -2.43
CA PHE A 78 -0.35 -2.63 -1.99
C PHE A 78 -1.04 -3.38 -3.13
N SER A 79 -1.06 -4.70 -3.03
CA SER A 79 -1.91 -5.55 -3.87
C SER A 79 -3.27 -5.74 -3.19
N PHE A 80 -4.32 -5.86 -4.01
CA PHE A 80 -5.63 -6.33 -3.59
C PHE A 80 -5.94 -7.60 -4.39
N CYS A 81 -5.88 -8.74 -3.71
CA CYS A 81 -6.06 -10.06 -4.30
C CYS A 81 -7.45 -10.58 -3.96
N VAL A 82 -8.36 -10.53 -4.93
CA VAL A 82 -9.77 -10.89 -4.71
C VAL A 82 -9.91 -12.39 -4.43
N HIS A 83 -9.19 -13.22 -5.18
CA HIS A 83 -9.29 -14.68 -5.05
C HIS A 83 -8.75 -15.21 -3.71
N GLU A 84 -7.60 -14.68 -3.25
CA GLU A 84 -6.98 -15.07 -1.98
C GLU A 84 -7.55 -14.35 -0.75
N ASP A 85 -8.52 -13.43 -0.94
CA ASP A 85 -9.04 -12.52 0.08
C ASP A 85 -7.90 -11.89 0.92
N CYS A 86 -6.91 -11.31 0.23
CA CYS A 86 -5.75 -10.73 0.89
C CYS A 86 -5.26 -9.41 0.29
N VAL A 87 -4.52 -8.69 1.12
CA VAL A 87 -3.81 -7.47 0.79
C VAL A 87 -2.35 -7.65 1.16
N ASP A 88 -1.46 -7.49 0.18
CA ASP A 88 -0.02 -7.52 0.43
C ASP A 88 0.53 -6.11 0.31
N PHE A 89 1.09 -5.60 1.41
CA PHE A 89 1.74 -4.30 1.43
C PHE A 89 3.15 -4.41 0.80
N ILE A 90 3.37 -3.68 -0.29
CA ILE A 90 4.55 -3.83 -1.15
C ILE A 90 5.59 -2.75 -0.86
N GLU A 91 5.16 -1.48 -0.81
CA GLU A 91 6.06 -0.35 -0.65
C GLU A 91 5.41 0.78 0.16
N LEU A 92 6.23 1.47 0.98
CA LEU A 92 5.83 2.67 1.71
C LEU A 92 6.92 3.75 1.60
N TYR A 93 6.57 4.97 1.22
CA TYR A 93 7.53 6.08 1.16
C TYR A 93 6.90 7.45 1.40
N LEU A 94 7.73 8.45 1.69
CA LEU A 94 7.32 9.84 1.68
C LEU A 94 7.59 10.48 0.31
N LYS A 95 6.64 11.26 -0.20
CA LYS A 95 6.72 11.95 -1.51
C LYS A 95 7.97 12.83 -1.66
N ASN A 96 8.53 13.35 -0.57
CA ASN A 96 9.76 14.16 -0.62
C ASN A 96 11.04 13.32 -0.66
N GLN A 97 10.98 12.02 -0.39
CA GLN A 97 12.12 11.10 -0.49
C GLN A 97 12.17 10.40 -1.84
N LYS A 98 11.00 10.18 -2.47
CA LYS A 98 10.86 9.49 -3.74
C LYS A 98 9.67 10.04 -4.53
N SER A 99 9.83 10.21 -5.83
CA SER A 99 8.79 10.78 -6.71
C SER A 99 7.78 9.73 -7.19
N ARG A 100 8.20 8.47 -7.35
CA ARG A 100 7.40 7.37 -7.92
C ARG A 100 7.55 6.09 -7.11
N GLU A 101 6.67 5.13 -7.37
CA GLU A 101 6.73 3.74 -6.88
C GLU A 101 7.99 3.00 -7.36
N ASP A 102 8.31 1.90 -6.69
CA ASP A 102 9.32 0.94 -7.12
C ASP A 102 8.72 -0.06 -8.12
N GLU A 103 8.88 0.22 -9.40
CA GLU A 103 8.36 -0.63 -10.47
C GLU A 103 8.96 -2.06 -10.38
N SER A 104 10.23 -2.19 -10.00
CA SER A 104 10.89 -3.51 -9.87
C SER A 104 10.28 -4.35 -8.75
N ARG A 105 9.95 -3.77 -7.59
CA ARG A 105 9.27 -4.51 -6.49
C ARG A 105 7.87 -4.96 -6.90
N ILE A 106 7.16 -4.16 -7.68
CA ILE A 106 5.83 -4.51 -8.20
C ILE A 106 5.94 -5.67 -9.20
N GLU A 107 6.87 -5.58 -10.15
CA GLU A 107 7.12 -6.64 -11.13
C GLU A 107 7.53 -7.96 -10.48
N GLU A 108 8.45 -7.91 -9.51
CA GLU A 108 8.89 -9.07 -8.76
C GLU A 108 7.72 -9.71 -8.00
N TYR A 109 6.91 -8.90 -7.30
CA TYR A 109 5.71 -9.36 -6.63
C TYR A 109 4.77 -10.09 -7.60
N LEU A 110 4.45 -9.49 -8.75
CA LEU A 110 3.53 -10.07 -9.74
C LEU A 110 4.06 -11.36 -10.39
N LYS A 111 5.38 -11.51 -10.52
CA LYS A 111 6.01 -12.74 -11.05
C LYS A 111 5.83 -13.92 -10.10
N PHE A 112 5.99 -13.70 -8.81
CA PHE A 112 5.90 -14.77 -7.80
C PHE A 112 4.48 -15.01 -7.27
N LYS A 113 3.60 -14.02 -7.38
CA LYS A 113 2.19 -14.18 -7.00
C LYS A 113 1.48 -15.07 -8.03
N LYS A 114 0.85 -16.15 -7.55
CA LYS A 114 0.19 -17.16 -8.38
C LYS A 114 -1.24 -16.77 -8.70
#